data_AF-A0A1F5GBZ9-F1
#
_entry.id   AF-A0A1F5GBZ9-F1
#
_cell.length_a   1.000
_cell.length_b   1.000
_cell.length_c   1.000
_cell.angle_alpha   90.00
_cell.angle_beta   90.00
_cell.angle_gamma   90.00
#
_symmetry.space_group_name_H-M   'P 1'
#
loop_
_entity.id
_entity.type
_entity.pdbx_description
1 polymer ?
#
loop_
_entity_poly.entity_id
_entity_poly.type
_entity_poly.pdbx_seq_one_letter_code
_entity_poly.pdbx_strand_id
1 'polypeptide(L)'
;MKLKIESTNPKKISVKLFKGNKKLGYLSKNQKVGSQVLLPMIIKVLKQNEIKFSDVTSIEVDTGPGSFTGTRVGVAIANALGYALKIPVNGKKGKIALPRYAKSKFD
;
A
#
# COMPACT_ATOMS: atom_id res chain seq x y z
N MET A 1 11.20 -6.85 6.38
CA MET A 1 10.99 -6.38 4.99
C MET A 1 10.02 -5.20 4.98
N LYS A 2 10.20 -4.21 4.11
CA LYS A 2 9.28 -3.06 4.02
C LYS A 2 8.40 -3.18 2.78
N LEU A 3 7.09 -3.16 2.96
CA LEU A 3 6.09 -3.13 1.88
C LEU A 3 5.67 -1.69 1.62
N LYS A 4 5.73 -1.21 0.37
CA LYS A 4 5.23 0.11 -0.02
C LYS A 4 4.05 -0.01 -0.98
N ILE A 5 2.95 0.67 -0.66
CA ILE A 5 1.68 0.66 -1.39
C ILE A 5 1.45 2.06 -1.99
N GLU A 6 1.48 2.15 -3.32
CA GLU A 6 1.28 3.40 -4.06
C GLU A 6 0.00 3.30 -4.89
N SER A 7 -1.09 3.90 -4.39
CA SER A 7 -2.45 3.76 -4.95
C SER A 7 -3.16 5.09 -5.19
N THR A 8 -2.50 6.20 -4.87
CA THR A 8 -3.05 7.56 -5.00
C THR A 8 -3.04 8.07 -6.43
N ASN A 9 -2.24 7.49 -7.34
CA ASN A 9 -2.21 7.93 -8.74
C ASN A 9 -3.43 7.39 -9.51
N PRO A 10 -4.27 8.23 -10.14
CA PRO A 10 -5.47 7.80 -10.86
C PRO A 10 -5.25 6.90 -12.09
N LYS A 11 -4.02 6.85 -12.62
CA LYS A 11 -3.68 6.10 -13.83
C LYS A 11 -2.93 4.81 -13.53
N LYS A 12 -2.30 4.69 -12.37
CA LYS A 12 -1.36 3.62 -12.07
C LYS A 12 -1.36 3.30 -10.58
N ILE A 13 -1.35 2.00 -10.26
CA ILE A 13 -1.10 1.53 -8.90
C ILE A 13 0.14 0.65 -8.88
N SER A 14 0.86 0.68 -7.77
CA SER A 14 2.12 -0.02 -7.63
C SER A 14 2.31 -0.56 -6.21
N VAL A 15 2.99 -1.70 -6.13
CA VAL A 15 3.43 -2.32 -4.88
C VAL A 15 4.91 -2.60 -4.99
N LYS A 16 5.68 -2.20 -3.96
CA LYS A 16 7.13 -2.40 -3.89
C LYS A 16 7.49 -3.14 -2.61
N LEU A 17 8.49 -4.00 -2.69
CA LEU A 17 9.07 -4.72 -1.57
C LEU A 17 10.54 -4.33 -1.41
N PHE A 18 10.95 -4.00 -0.19
CA PHE A 18 12.31 -3.57 0.13
C PHE A 18 12.94 -4.42 1.24
N LYS A 19 14.24 -4.66 1.13
CA LYS A 19 15.13 -5.17 2.19
C LYS A 19 16.18 -4.11 2.48
N GLY A 20 16.05 -3.41 3.61
CA GLY A 20 16.78 -2.17 3.86
C GLY A 20 16.47 -1.15 2.77
N ASN A 21 17.51 -0.61 2.12
CA ASN A 21 17.39 0.35 1.01
C ASN A 21 17.28 -0.32 -0.37
N LYS A 22 17.47 -1.65 -0.45
CA LYS A 22 17.41 -2.38 -1.73
C LYS A 22 15.96 -2.76 -2.07
N LYS A 23 15.50 -2.36 -3.26
CA LYS A 23 14.24 -2.82 -3.83
C LYS A 23 14.39 -4.28 -4.29
N LEU A 24 13.61 -5.18 -3.70
CA LEU A 24 13.57 -6.61 -4.06
C LEU A 24 12.47 -6.91 -5.08
N GLY A 25 11.27 -6.35 -4.86
CA GLY A 25 10.12 -6.63 -5.70
C GLY A 25 9.40 -5.36 -6.14
N TYR A 26 8.80 -5.41 -7.32
CA TYR A 26 7.97 -4.32 -7.84
C TYR A 26 6.93 -4.87 -8.80
N LEU A 27 5.67 -4.53 -8.55
CA LEU A 27 4.57 -4.76 -9.47
C LEU A 27 3.83 -3.45 -9.70
N SER A 28 3.37 -3.27 -10.94
CA SER A 28 2.58 -2.11 -11.34
C SER A 28 1.47 -2.53 -12.29
N LYS A 29 0.32 -1.86 -12.19
CA LYS A 29 -0.81 -2.01 -13.10
C LYS A 29 -1.43 -0.66 -13.42
N ASN A 30 -1.97 -0.54 -14.63
CA ASN A 30 -2.79 0.60 -15.00
C ASN A 30 -4.13 0.53 -14.26
N GLN A 31 -4.62 1.66 -13.77
CA GLN A 31 -5.80 1.74 -12.91
C GLN A 31 -7.12 1.47 -13.65
N LYS A 32 -7.11 1.19 -14.97
CA LYS A 32 -8.29 0.65 -15.68
C LYS A 32 -8.86 -0.62 -15.01
N VAL A 33 -8.02 -1.34 -14.27
CA VAL A 33 -8.40 -2.55 -13.53
C VAL A 33 -8.88 -2.25 -12.09
N GLY A 34 -8.93 -0.98 -11.67
CA GLY A 34 -9.39 -0.54 -10.35
C GLY A 34 -8.48 -0.91 -9.17
N SER A 35 -8.85 -0.47 -7.96
CA SER A 35 -8.07 -0.68 -6.73
C SER A 35 -8.22 -2.08 -6.13
N GLN A 36 -9.15 -2.90 -6.61
CA GLN A 36 -9.35 -4.29 -6.18
C GLN A 36 -8.14 -5.19 -6.44
N VAL A 37 -7.27 -4.83 -7.39
CA VAL A 37 -6.08 -5.63 -7.70
C VAL A 37 -4.92 -5.42 -6.72
N LEU A 38 -5.04 -4.49 -5.77
CA LEU A 38 -3.96 -4.11 -4.87
C LEU A 38 -3.54 -5.26 -3.94
N LEU A 39 -4.48 -5.91 -3.26
CA LEU A 39 -4.18 -7.05 -2.39
C LEU A 39 -3.63 -8.25 -3.18
N PRO A 40 -4.22 -8.65 -4.33
CA PRO A 40 -3.60 -9.64 -5.22
C PRO A 40 -2.17 -9.29 -5.65
N MET A 41 -1.88 -8.01 -5.92
CA MET A 41 -0.52 -7.54 -6.23
C MET A 41 0.44 -7.70 -5.04
N ILE A 42 -0.01 -7.41 -3.82
CA ILE A 42 0.79 -7.63 -2.61
C ILE A 42 1.12 -9.12 -2.45
N ILE A 43 0.11 -9.99 -2.54
CA ILE A 43 0.32 -11.44 -2.45
C ILE A 43 1.29 -11.91 -3.52
N LYS A 44 1.13 -11.44 -4.77
CA LYS A 44 1.98 -11.83 -5.88
C LYS A 44 3.43 -11.37 -5.70
N VAL A 45 3.68 -10.12 -5.28
CA VAL A 45 5.05 -9.62 -5.12
C VAL A 45 5.77 -10.35 -3.98
N LEU A 46 5.07 -10.68 -2.90
CA LEU A 46 5.62 -11.47 -1.80
C LEU A 46 5.96 -12.89 -2.27
N LYS A 47 5.02 -13.55 -2.94
CA LYS A 47 5.22 -14.90 -3.49
C LYS A 47 6.38 -14.97 -4.48
N GLN A 48 6.51 -14.00 -5.38
CA GLN A 48 7.60 -13.93 -6.37
C GLN A 48 9.00 -13.75 -5.75
N ASN A 49 9.06 -13.30 -4.49
CA ASN A 49 10.30 -13.08 -3.76
C ASN A 49 10.44 -14.07 -2.59
N GLU A 50 9.59 -15.11 -2.53
CA GLU A 50 9.59 -16.14 -1.48
C GLU A 50 9.47 -15.57 -0.05
N ILE A 51 8.79 -14.43 0.08
CA ILE A 51 8.59 -13.73 1.35
C ILE A 51 7.20 -14.05 1.90
N LYS A 52 7.11 -14.38 3.19
CA LYS A 52 5.84 -14.55 3.90
C LYS A 52 5.35 -13.20 4.44
N PHE A 53 4.04 -13.09 4.69
CA PHE A 53 3.51 -11.89 5.35
C PHE A 53 4.16 -11.62 6.71
N SER A 54 4.54 -12.67 7.45
CA SER A 54 5.25 -12.58 8.73
C SER A 54 6.62 -11.91 8.64
N ASP A 55 7.25 -11.89 7.46
CA ASP A 55 8.57 -11.30 7.25
C ASP A 55 8.49 -9.80 6.95
N VAL A 56 7.27 -9.28 6.72
CA VAL A 56 7.01 -7.85 6.56
C VAL A 56 7.05 -7.20 7.94
N THR A 57 7.97 -6.26 8.11
CA THR A 57 8.27 -5.59 9.37
C THR A 57 7.70 -4.18 9.44
N SER A 58 7.32 -3.60 8.28
CA SER A 58 6.68 -2.30 8.19
C SER A 58 5.95 -2.12 6.86
N ILE A 59 4.93 -1.27 6.87
CA ILE A 59 4.17 -0.89 5.68
C ILE A 59 4.25 0.63 5.50
N GLU A 60 4.53 1.06 4.28
CA GLU A 60 4.36 2.44 3.83
C GLU A 60 3.20 2.50 2.84
N VAL A 61 2.33 3.49 2.99
CA VAL A 61 1.21 3.72 2.09
C VAL A 61 1.08 5.21 1.81
N ASP A 62 0.86 5.54 0.55
CA ASP A 62 0.54 6.90 0.15
C ASP A 62 -0.86 7.25 0.68
N THR A 63 -0.96 8.28 1.52
CA THR A 63 -2.22 8.70 2.15
C THR A 63 -2.98 9.74 1.33
N GLY A 64 -2.51 10.10 0.13
CA GLY A 64 -3.13 11.12 -0.74
C GLY A 64 -2.48 12.51 -0.59
N PRO A 65 -3.03 13.59 -1.17
CA PRO A 65 -4.23 13.60 -2.01
C PRO A 65 -4.02 12.82 -3.31
N GLY A 66 -5.11 12.39 -3.95
CA GLY A 66 -5.08 11.60 -5.18
C GLY A 66 -6.40 10.91 -5.48
N SER A 67 -6.35 9.80 -6.22
CA SER A 67 -7.49 8.93 -6.53
C SER A 67 -8.29 8.65 -5.26
N PHE A 68 -9.56 9.07 -5.23
CA PHE A 68 -10.42 8.93 -4.06
C PHE A 68 -10.56 7.47 -3.62
N THR A 69 -10.94 6.60 -4.56
CA THR A 69 -11.06 5.17 -4.34
C THR A 69 -9.70 4.53 -4.06
N GLY A 70 -8.68 4.86 -4.86
CA GLY A 70 -7.34 4.30 -4.69
C GLY A 70 -6.75 4.59 -3.31
N THR A 71 -6.83 5.85 -2.86
CA THR A 71 -6.34 6.29 -1.55
C THR A 71 -7.07 5.57 -0.41
N ARG A 72 -8.41 5.48 -0.47
CA ARG A 72 -9.20 4.76 0.55
C ARG A 72 -8.80 3.31 0.65
N VAL A 73 -8.76 2.62 -0.49
CA VAL A 73 -8.48 1.19 -0.54
C VAL A 73 -7.04 0.90 -0.13
N GLY A 74 -6.08 1.70 -0.59
CA GLY A 74 -4.68 1.55 -0.18
C GLY A 74 -4.49 1.71 1.32
N VAL A 75 -5.03 2.77 1.91
CA VAL A 75 -4.94 3.03 3.34
C VAL A 75 -5.66 1.94 4.16
N ALA A 76 -6.84 1.50 3.74
CA ALA A 76 -7.57 0.43 4.41
C ALA A 76 -6.77 -0.88 4.43
N ILE A 77 -6.20 -1.29 3.29
CA ILE A 77 -5.36 -2.50 3.20
C ILE A 77 -4.12 -2.37 4.08
N ALA A 78 -3.43 -1.22 4.03
CA ALA A 78 -2.25 -0.98 4.85
C ALA A 78 -2.55 -1.07 6.35
N ASN A 79 -3.63 -0.45 6.81
CA ASN A 79 -4.07 -0.49 8.19
C ASN A 79 -4.47 -1.91 8.63
N ALA A 80 -5.23 -2.63 7.81
CA ALA A 80 -5.65 -4.00 8.11
C ALA A 80 -4.45 -4.95 8.25
N LEU A 81 -3.50 -4.89 7.31
CA LEU A 81 -2.27 -5.67 7.37
C LEU A 81 -1.39 -5.26 8.56
N GLY A 82 -1.24 -3.95 8.80
CA GLY A 82 -0.48 -3.42 9.93
C GLY A 82 -1.02 -3.89 11.27
N TYR A 83 -2.35 -3.89 11.42
CA TYR A 83 -3.05 -4.40 12.59
C TYR A 83 -2.84 -5.91 12.75
N ALA A 84 -3.13 -6.70 11.71
CA ALA A 84 -3.03 -8.16 11.74
C ALA A 84 -1.61 -8.65 12.05
N LEU A 85 -0.60 -7.99 11.48
CA LEU A 85 0.82 -8.34 11.66
C LEU A 85 1.46 -7.64 12.87
N LYS A 86 0.75 -6.75 13.56
CA LYS A 86 1.26 -5.94 14.69
C LYS A 86 2.52 -5.13 14.33
N ILE A 87 2.56 -4.57 13.12
CA ILE A 87 3.68 -3.80 12.57
C ILE A 87 3.30 -2.33 12.32
N PRO A 88 4.27 -1.40 12.30
CA PRO A 88 3.99 0.00 12.01
C PRO A 88 3.52 0.23 10.57
N VAL A 89 2.57 1.15 10.43
CA VAL A 89 2.15 1.73 9.14
C VAL A 89 2.59 3.19 9.12
N ASN A 90 3.33 3.60 8.09
CA ASN A 90 3.91 4.95 7.98
C ASN A 90 4.68 5.36 9.25
N GLY A 91 5.45 4.42 9.81
CA GLY A 91 6.27 4.63 11.01
C GLY A 91 5.48 4.67 12.34
N LYS A 92 4.16 4.45 12.34
CA LYS A 92 3.33 4.51 13.56
C LYS A 92 2.75 3.12 13.87
N LYS A 93 3.13 2.55 15.02
CA LYS A 93 2.56 1.28 15.52
C LYS A 93 1.32 1.56 16.37
N GLY A 94 0.28 0.74 16.21
CA GLY A 94 -0.98 0.87 16.97
C GLY A 94 -1.84 2.09 16.59
N LYS A 95 -1.46 2.85 15.55
CA LYS A 95 -2.25 3.97 15.03
C LYS A 95 -2.68 3.68 13.60
N ILE A 96 -3.88 4.11 13.25
CA ILE A 96 -4.38 4.04 11.88
C ILE A 96 -3.83 5.19 11.05
N ALA A 97 -3.43 4.91 9.81
CA ALA A 97 -3.21 5.94 8.81
C ALA A 97 -4.57 6.47 8.33
N LEU A 98 -4.69 7.78 8.16
CA LEU A 98 -5.91 8.41 7.64
C LEU A 98 -5.71 8.83 6.17
N PRO A 99 -6.69 8.57 5.29
CA PRO A 99 -6.65 9.06 3.93
C PRO A 99 -6.89 10.58 3.91
N ARG A 100 -6.13 11.27 3.06
CA ARG A 100 -6.23 12.68 2.75
C ARG A 100 -6.77 12.81 1.33
N TYR A 101 -7.92 13.46 1.18
CA TYR A 101 -8.53 13.67 -0.13
C TYR A 101 -8.10 15.00 -0.73
N ALA A 102 -8.14 15.09 -2.06
CA ALA A 102 -8.02 16.38 -2.73
C ALA A 102 -9.25 17.24 -2.38
N LYS A 103 -9.06 18.56 -2.33
CA LYS A 103 -10.20 19.47 -2.17
C LYS A 103 -11.18 19.27 -3.31
N SER A 104 -12.43 19.05 -2.94
CA SER A 104 -13.58 19.06 -3.84
C SER A 104 -13.86 20.48 -4.31
N LYS A 105 -14.55 20.62 -5.44
CA LYS A 105 -15.13 21.91 -5.87
C LYS A 105 -16.25 22.41 -4.94
N PHE A 106 -16.60 21.61 -3.95
CA PHE A 106 -17.66 21.86 -2.96
C PHE A 106 -17.12 21.99 -1.53
N ASP A 107 -15.80 21.92 -1.33
CA ASP A 107 -15.15 22.14 -0.03
C ASP A 107 -14.94 23.63 0.28
#